data_AF-A0AAD0RQE0-F1
#
_entry.id   AF-A0AAD0RQE0-F1
#
_cell.length_a   1.000
_cell.length_b   1.000
_cell.length_c   1.000
_cell.angle_alpha   90.00
_cell.angle_beta   90.00
_cell.angle_gamma   90.00
#
_symmetry.space_group_name_H-M   'P 1'
#
loop_
_entity.id
_entity.type
_entity.pdbx_description
1 polymer ?
#
loop_
_entity_poly.entity_id
_entity_poly.type
_entity_poly.pdbx_seq_one_letter_code
_entity_poly.pdbx_strand_id
1 'polypeptide(L)'
;MSLQTRITALVQAISADIKALTTAQGSLAALNTSQKTSLVAAINELQALAGGGAVIDDTAASAGKAYSSAKVVQLLADLKSQILGGASSAYDTLLEIEQKLGADDNAIAGLLAAVNARISYADAQTLTAQQKATACANIGIGDPDTDFVAAYNAGKA
;
A
#
# COMPACT_ATOMS: atom_id res chain seq x y z
N MET A 1 -48.61 50.05 55.13
CA MET A 1 -48.66 49.25 53.88
C MET A 1 -49.99 48.55 53.79
N SER A 2 -50.67 48.60 52.65
CA SER A 2 -51.90 47.83 52.45
C SER A 2 -51.60 46.38 52.07
N LEU A 3 -52.58 45.50 52.23
CA LEU A 3 -52.52 44.12 51.74
C LEU A 3 -52.21 44.07 50.23
N GLN A 4 -52.79 45.00 49.46
CA GLN A 4 -52.53 45.16 48.03
C GLN A 4 -51.03 45.37 47.74
N THR A 5 -50.35 46.27 48.46
CA THR A 5 -48.91 46.50 48.27
C THR A 5 -48.08 45.24 48.55
N ARG A 6 -48.44 44.46 49.58
CA ARG A 6 -47.74 43.21 49.91
C ARG A 6 -47.93 42.13 48.84
N ILE A 7 -49.14 42.02 48.30
CA ILE A 7 -49.46 41.08 47.22
C ILE A 7 -48.69 41.46 45.96
N THR A 8 -48.67 42.75 45.59
CA THR A 8 -47.91 43.21 44.41
C THR A 8 -46.41 42.91 44.54
N ALA A 9 -45.81 43.18 45.70
CA ALA A 9 -44.40 42.91 45.94
C ALA A 9 -44.07 41.40 45.83
N LEU A 10 -44.92 40.54 46.39
CA LEU A 10 -44.78 39.08 46.28
C LEU A 10 -44.85 38.62 44.83
N VAL A 11 -45.84 39.11 44.06
CA VAL A 11 -46.00 38.74 42.64
C VAL A 11 -44.78 39.20 41.81
N GLN A 12 -44.23 40.37 42.10
CA GLN A 12 -43.01 40.86 41.43
C GLN A 12 -41.79 40.00 41.74
N ALA A 13 -41.59 39.59 43.00
CA ALA A 13 -40.50 38.69 43.39
C ALA A 13 -40.61 37.34 42.67
N ILE A 14 -41.80 36.71 42.71
CA ILE A 14 -42.07 35.45 42.00
C ILE A 14 -41.82 35.59 40.49
N SER A 15 -42.23 36.71 39.89
CA SER A 15 -42.00 36.96 38.45
C SER A 15 -40.51 37.09 38.12
N ALA A 16 -39.73 37.74 38.99
CA ALA A 16 -38.28 37.85 38.83
C ALA A 16 -37.61 36.46 38.94
N ASP A 17 -38.03 35.65 39.91
CA ASP A 17 -37.51 34.29 40.10
C ASP A 17 -37.82 33.39 38.89
N ILE A 18 -39.05 33.41 38.38
CA ILE A 18 -39.44 32.63 37.18
C ILE A 18 -38.64 33.09 35.96
N LYS A 19 -38.44 34.41 35.79
CA LYS A 19 -37.63 34.94 34.69
C LYS A 19 -36.17 34.51 34.81
N ALA A 20 -35.60 34.52 36.01
CA ALA A 20 -34.24 34.06 36.25
C ALA A 20 -34.09 32.57 35.91
N LEU A 21 -35.04 31.73 36.35
CA LEU A 21 -35.05 30.28 36.05
C LEU A 21 -35.16 29.99 34.55
N THR A 22 -36.09 30.64 33.84
CA THR A 22 -36.28 30.44 32.39
C THR A 22 -35.09 30.99 31.58
N THR A 23 -34.48 32.08 32.02
CA THR A 23 -33.26 32.62 31.40
C THR A 23 -32.07 31.68 31.58
N ALA A 24 -31.88 31.13 32.79
CA ALA A 24 -30.80 30.18 33.08
C ALA A 24 -30.98 28.85 32.32
N GLN A 25 -32.22 28.40 32.14
CA GLN A 25 -32.54 27.19 31.37
C GLN A 25 -32.27 27.36 29.86
N GLY A 26 -32.49 28.56 29.33
CA GLY A 26 -32.43 28.83 27.89
C GLY A 26 -33.64 28.30 27.11
N SER A 27 -33.57 28.40 25.78
CA SER A 27 -34.65 27.97 24.88
C SER A 27 -34.40 26.56 24.35
N LEU A 28 -35.38 25.66 24.54
CA LEU A 28 -35.33 24.31 23.97
C LEU A 28 -35.23 24.33 22.43
N ALA A 29 -35.83 25.34 21.78
CA ALA A 29 -35.78 25.49 20.33
C ALA A 29 -34.34 25.72 19.81
N ALA A 30 -33.48 26.34 20.64
CA ALA A 30 -32.09 26.67 20.31
C ALA A 30 -31.12 25.47 20.46
N LEU A 31 -31.58 24.32 20.97
CA LEU A 31 -30.77 23.11 21.01
C LEU A 31 -30.46 22.60 19.60
N ASN A 32 -29.27 22.04 19.40
CA ASN A 32 -28.87 21.36 18.16
C ASN A 32 -29.15 19.85 18.17
N THR A 33 -29.69 19.34 19.28
CA THR A 33 -30.17 17.96 19.41
C THR A 33 -31.47 17.78 18.64
N SER A 34 -31.78 16.54 18.26
CA SER A 34 -33.06 16.22 17.63
C SER A 34 -34.20 16.27 18.66
N GLN A 35 -33.94 15.81 19.87
CA GLN A 35 -34.89 15.82 20.99
C GLN A 35 -34.87 17.19 21.68
N LYS A 36 -36.02 17.88 21.63
CA LYS A 36 -36.24 19.22 22.21
C LYS A 36 -37.42 19.30 23.18
N THR A 37 -37.99 18.16 23.59
CA THR A 37 -39.14 18.12 24.51
C THR A 37 -38.77 18.49 25.94
N SER A 38 -37.51 18.27 26.35
CA SER A 38 -36.94 18.70 27.62
C SER A 38 -35.41 18.70 27.55
N LEU A 39 -34.76 19.39 28.48
CA LEU A 39 -33.30 19.30 28.65
C LEU A 39 -32.85 17.87 28.95
N VAL A 40 -33.63 17.12 29.72
CA VAL A 40 -33.32 15.72 30.05
C VAL A 40 -33.31 14.84 28.81
N ALA A 41 -34.29 15.00 27.91
CA ALA A 41 -34.33 14.26 26.67
C ALA A 41 -33.12 14.58 25.76
N ALA A 42 -32.75 15.86 25.65
CA ALA A 42 -31.57 16.29 24.91
C ALA A 42 -30.26 15.74 25.51
N ILE A 43 -30.13 15.73 26.85
CA ILE A 43 -28.96 15.17 27.55
C ILE A 43 -28.86 13.66 27.34
N ASN A 44 -29.98 12.94 27.39
CA ASN A 44 -29.99 11.49 27.16
C ASN A 44 -29.65 11.14 25.70
N GLU A 45 -30.06 11.95 24.73
CA GLU A 45 -29.62 11.81 23.33
C GLU A 45 -28.09 11.96 23.23
N LEU A 46 -27.51 12.99 23.85
CA LEU A 46 -26.06 13.20 23.85
C LEU A 46 -25.31 12.05 24.54
N GLN A 47 -25.83 11.54 25.66
CA GLN A 47 -25.24 10.38 26.35
C GLN A 47 -25.22 9.14 25.44
N ALA A 48 -26.33 8.86 24.74
CA ALA A 48 -26.40 7.75 23.81
C ALA A 48 -25.43 7.92 22.63
N LEU A 49 -25.28 9.14 22.11
CA LEU A 49 -24.36 9.44 21.01
C LEU A 49 -22.89 9.33 21.45
N ALA A 50 -22.56 9.83 22.64
CA ALA A 50 -21.24 9.71 23.24
C ALA A 50 -20.88 8.24 23.55
N GLY A 51 -21.88 7.38 23.80
CA GLY A 51 -21.71 5.93 23.93
C GLY A 51 -21.81 5.14 22.62
N GLY A 52 -22.23 5.78 21.51
CA GLY A 52 -22.58 5.12 20.24
C GLY A 52 -21.61 5.38 19.08
N GLY A 53 -20.66 6.30 19.22
CA GLY A 53 -19.54 6.41 18.27
C GLY A 53 -18.65 5.16 18.33
N ALA A 54 -18.00 4.78 17.22
CA ALA A 54 -17.04 3.68 17.23
C ALA A 54 -16.01 3.94 18.33
N VAL A 55 -15.99 3.09 19.34
CA VAL A 55 -15.06 3.24 20.45
C VAL A 55 -13.66 2.98 19.90
N ILE A 56 -12.74 3.92 20.12
CA ILE A 56 -11.33 3.71 19.79
C ILE A 56 -10.77 2.72 20.79
N ASP A 57 -10.32 1.57 20.31
CA ASP A 57 -9.81 0.49 21.14
C ASP A 57 -8.72 -0.28 20.41
N ASP A 58 -7.50 -0.22 20.94
CA ASP A 58 -6.31 -0.83 20.37
C ASP A 58 -6.04 -2.26 20.86
N THR A 59 -6.94 -2.81 21.69
CA THR A 59 -6.79 -4.15 22.28
C THR A 59 -7.30 -5.27 21.38
N ALA A 60 -8.44 -5.07 20.71
CA ALA A 60 -9.05 -6.09 19.87
C ALA A 60 -9.96 -5.51 18.78
N ALA A 61 -9.93 -6.14 17.60
CA ALA A 61 -10.83 -5.80 16.50
C ALA A 61 -12.27 -6.23 16.81
N SER A 62 -13.23 -5.36 16.49
CA SER A 62 -14.66 -5.64 16.62
C SER A 62 -15.44 -4.76 15.64
N ALA A 63 -16.63 -5.19 15.21
CA ALA A 63 -17.47 -4.44 14.28
C ALA A 63 -17.95 -3.08 14.83
N GLY A 64 -17.94 -2.88 16.15
CA GLY A 64 -18.33 -1.63 16.81
C GLY A 64 -17.15 -0.76 17.27
N LYS A 65 -15.91 -1.13 16.94
CA LYS A 65 -14.71 -0.44 17.40
C LYS A 65 -13.80 -0.10 16.23
N ALA A 66 -13.00 0.95 16.41
CA ALA A 66 -11.97 1.33 15.46
C ALA A 66 -10.61 1.35 16.16
N TYR A 67 -9.55 1.01 15.43
CA TYR A 67 -8.19 1.24 15.91
C TYR A 67 -7.84 2.73 15.86
N SER A 68 -6.97 3.16 16.76
CA SER A 68 -6.35 4.47 16.70
C SER A 68 -5.42 4.57 15.48
N SER A 69 -5.15 5.78 15.00
CA SER A 69 -4.18 6.01 13.92
C SER A 69 -2.79 5.47 14.27
N ALA A 70 -2.39 5.55 15.54
CA ALA A 70 -1.13 5.01 16.03
C ALA A 70 -1.08 3.48 15.90
N LYS A 71 -2.16 2.77 16.26
CA LYS A 71 -2.24 1.32 16.11
C LYS A 71 -2.27 0.90 14.64
N VAL A 72 -2.96 1.64 13.78
CA VAL A 72 -2.93 1.40 12.33
C VAL A 72 -1.51 1.51 11.78
N VAL A 73 -0.76 2.57 12.15
CA VAL A 73 0.64 2.73 11.74
C VAL A 73 1.52 1.56 12.24
N GLN A 74 1.31 1.12 13.47
CA GLN A 74 2.01 -0.06 14.01
C GLN A 74 1.70 -1.32 13.19
N LEU A 75 0.43 -1.61 12.91
CA LEU A 75 0.02 -2.78 12.13
C LEU A 75 0.58 -2.74 10.70
N LEU A 76 0.68 -1.55 10.08
CA LEU A 76 1.30 -1.38 8.77
C LEU A 76 2.81 -1.66 8.81
N ALA A 77 3.50 -1.22 9.87
CA ALA A 77 4.92 -1.53 10.06
C ALA A 77 5.15 -3.03 10.28
N ASP A 78 4.32 -3.67 11.10
CA ASP A 78 4.37 -5.10 11.37
C ASP A 78 4.08 -5.91 10.09
N LEU A 79 3.08 -5.49 9.30
CA LEU A 79 2.76 -6.09 8.01
C LEU A 79 3.94 -5.95 7.03
N LYS A 80 4.54 -4.76 6.94
CA LYS A 80 5.74 -4.55 6.11
C LYS A 80 6.86 -5.50 6.55
N SER A 81 7.12 -5.60 7.84
CA SER A 81 8.16 -6.50 8.37
C SER A 81 7.88 -7.98 8.03
N GLN A 82 6.63 -8.43 8.14
CA GLN A 82 6.22 -9.79 7.78
C GLN A 82 6.38 -10.07 6.29
N ILE A 83 5.98 -9.13 5.42
CA ILE A 83 6.14 -9.25 3.96
C ILE A 83 7.62 -9.35 3.59
N LEU A 84 8.48 -8.58 4.27
CA LEU A 84 9.91 -8.58 4.00
C LEU A 84 10.63 -9.79 4.60
N GLY A 85 10.11 -10.41 5.66
CA GLY A 85 10.64 -11.66 6.21
C GLY A 85 12.13 -11.62 6.58
N GLY A 86 12.68 -10.45 6.88
CA GLY A 86 14.12 -10.26 7.14
C GLY A 86 14.99 -9.98 5.91
N ALA A 87 14.39 -9.69 4.76
CA ALA A 87 15.10 -9.19 3.58
C ALA A 87 15.92 -7.94 3.94
N SER A 88 17.16 -7.88 3.45
CA SER A 88 17.99 -6.68 3.57
C SER A 88 17.38 -5.50 2.81
N SER A 89 17.83 -4.27 3.07
CA SER A 89 17.39 -3.07 2.35
C SER A 89 17.63 -3.09 0.84
N ALA A 90 18.43 -4.03 0.32
CA ALA A 90 18.62 -4.22 -1.13
C ALA A 90 17.48 -5.01 -1.80
N TYR A 91 16.57 -5.59 -1.01
CA TYR A 91 15.44 -6.42 -1.45
C TYR A 91 14.16 -6.05 -0.68
N ASP A 92 14.06 -4.80 -0.22
CA ASP A 92 12.93 -4.36 0.61
C ASP A 92 11.73 -3.85 -0.22
N THR A 93 11.84 -3.87 -1.55
CA THR A 93 10.73 -3.62 -2.47
C THR A 93 10.52 -4.77 -3.46
N LEU A 94 9.25 -5.04 -3.79
CA LEU A 94 8.89 -6.04 -4.81
C LEU A 94 9.45 -5.68 -6.20
N LEU A 95 9.58 -4.38 -6.50
CA LEU A 95 10.11 -3.88 -7.76
C LEU A 95 11.60 -4.22 -7.93
N GLU A 96 12.41 -4.06 -6.88
CA GLU A 96 13.82 -4.44 -6.93
C GLU A 96 14.00 -5.94 -7.15
N ILE A 97 13.18 -6.77 -6.50
CA ILE A 97 13.19 -8.22 -6.68
C ILE A 97 12.81 -8.60 -8.12
N GLU A 98 11.75 -7.99 -8.67
CA GLU A 98 11.34 -8.16 -10.08
C GLU A 98 12.49 -7.84 -11.04
N GLN A 99 13.15 -6.69 -10.83
CA GLN A 99 14.26 -6.26 -11.66
C GLN A 99 15.46 -7.21 -11.58
N LYS A 100 15.79 -7.73 -10.39
CA LYS A 100 16.89 -8.68 -10.21
C LYS A 100 16.61 -10.01 -10.92
N LEU A 101 15.42 -10.56 -10.75
CA LEU A 101 15.02 -11.79 -11.43
C LEU A 101 15.03 -11.61 -12.96
N GLY A 102 14.51 -10.50 -13.48
CA GLY A 102 14.55 -10.21 -14.92
C GLY A 102 15.97 -10.01 -15.46
N ALA A 103 16.87 -9.39 -14.69
CA ALA A 103 18.28 -9.27 -15.07
C ALA A 103 18.98 -10.64 -15.09
N ASP A 104 18.72 -11.48 -14.08
CA ASP A 104 19.28 -12.82 -13.97
C ASP A 104 18.77 -13.74 -15.09
N ASP A 105 17.48 -13.67 -15.45
CA ASP A 105 16.91 -14.42 -16.59
C ASP A 105 17.62 -14.06 -17.90
N ASN A 106 17.85 -12.77 -18.14
CA ASN A 106 18.60 -12.31 -19.32
C ASN A 106 20.07 -12.79 -19.28
N ALA A 107 20.70 -12.79 -18.09
CA ALA A 107 22.05 -13.27 -17.93
C ALA A 107 22.15 -14.79 -18.19
N ILE A 108 21.22 -15.58 -17.68
CA ILE A 108 21.14 -17.04 -17.89
C ILE A 108 20.85 -17.34 -19.36
N ALA A 109 19.91 -16.64 -19.99
CA ALA A 109 19.61 -16.80 -21.41
C ALA A 109 20.83 -16.45 -22.28
N GLY A 110 21.54 -15.38 -21.94
CA GLY A 110 22.79 -14.96 -22.59
C GLY A 110 23.90 -16.02 -22.44
N LEU A 111 24.08 -16.56 -21.24
CA LEU A 111 25.05 -17.63 -20.99
C LEU A 111 24.70 -18.90 -21.76
N LEU A 112 23.43 -19.31 -21.77
CA LEU A 112 22.96 -20.48 -22.51
C LEU A 112 23.17 -20.31 -24.02
N ALA A 113 22.86 -19.13 -24.57
CA ALA A 113 23.12 -18.81 -25.97
C ALA A 113 24.62 -18.87 -26.30
N ALA A 114 25.47 -18.29 -25.44
CA ALA A 114 26.92 -18.30 -25.63
C ALA A 114 27.49 -19.72 -25.56
N VAL A 115 27.01 -20.57 -24.63
CA VAL A 115 27.41 -21.98 -24.51
C VAL A 115 26.97 -22.77 -25.73
N ASN A 116 25.73 -22.60 -26.19
CA ASN A 116 25.21 -23.28 -27.38
C ASN A 116 25.92 -22.85 -28.68
N ALA A 117 26.49 -21.64 -28.71
CA ALA A 117 27.28 -21.15 -29.84
C ALA A 117 28.71 -21.72 -29.87
N ARG A 118 29.17 -22.45 -28.84
CA ARG A 118 30.50 -23.09 -28.85
C ARG A 118 30.52 -24.30 -29.77
N ILE A 119 31.68 -24.53 -30.40
CA ILE A 119 31.95 -25.79 -31.08
C ILE A 119 32.08 -26.90 -30.02
N SER A 120 31.26 -27.94 -30.14
CA SER A 120 31.31 -29.11 -29.27
C SER A 120 32.34 -30.10 -29.78
N TYR A 121 33.11 -30.68 -28.85
CA TYR A 121 33.98 -31.82 -29.12
C TYR A 121 33.36 -33.16 -28.69
N ALA A 122 32.23 -33.10 -27.99
CA ALA A 122 31.56 -34.28 -27.43
C ALA A 122 30.51 -34.86 -28.40
N ASP A 123 29.82 -34.00 -29.15
CA ASP A 123 28.68 -34.37 -29.98
C ASP A 123 28.78 -33.76 -31.38
N ALA A 124 28.22 -34.45 -32.38
CA ALA A 124 28.12 -33.92 -33.74
C ALA A 124 27.14 -32.73 -33.80
N GLN A 125 27.54 -31.64 -34.47
CA GLN A 125 26.73 -30.41 -34.58
C GLN A 125 26.25 -30.17 -36.02
N THR A 126 25.00 -29.73 -36.17
CA THR A 126 24.44 -29.24 -37.44
C THR A 126 24.60 -27.73 -37.51
N LEU A 127 25.70 -27.27 -38.10
CA LEU A 127 26.02 -25.85 -38.25
C LEU A 127 25.65 -25.33 -39.65
N THR A 128 25.23 -24.08 -39.74
CA THR A 128 25.04 -23.39 -41.03
C THR A 128 26.39 -23.13 -41.72
N ALA A 129 26.38 -22.88 -43.04
CA ALA A 129 27.63 -22.59 -43.79
C ALA A 129 28.40 -21.40 -43.19
N GLN A 130 27.70 -20.32 -42.81
CA GLN A 130 28.30 -19.15 -42.18
C GLN A 130 28.91 -19.46 -40.80
N GLN A 131 28.24 -20.29 -39.99
CA GLN A 131 28.76 -20.73 -38.69
C GLN A 131 30.04 -21.56 -38.86
N LYS A 132 30.06 -22.48 -39.85
CA LYS A 132 31.26 -23.28 -40.16
C LYS A 132 32.43 -22.41 -40.59
N ALA A 133 32.24 -21.52 -41.56
CA ALA A 133 33.29 -20.62 -42.03
C ALA A 133 33.86 -19.76 -40.89
N THR A 134 32.98 -19.19 -40.05
CA THR A 134 33.40 -18.39 -38.88
C THR A 134 34.19 -19.22 -37.87
N ALA A 135 33.72 -20.43 -37.55
CA ALA A 135 34.41 -21.32 -36.62
C ALA A 135 35.80 -21.73 -37.16
N CYS A 136 35.89 -22.09 -38.45
CA CYS A 136 37.12 -22.49 -39.13
C CYS A 136 38.14 -21.32 -39.21
N ALA A 137 37.67 -20.11 -39.48
CA ALA A 137 38.49 -18.91 -39.42
C ALA A 137 39.02 -18.65 -37.99
N ASN A 138 38.17 -18.76 -36.96
CA ASN A 138 38.57 -18.52 -35.57
C ASN A 138 39.64 -19.50 -35.05
N ILE A 139 39.65 -20.74 -35.54
CA ILE A 139 40.68 -21.74 -35.20
C ILE A 139 41.88 -21.72 -36.16
N GLY A 140 41.89 -20.80 -37.13
CA GLY A 140 43.03 -20.56 -38.02
C GLY A 140 43.15 -21.52 -39.21
N ILE A 141 42.10 -22.27 -39.57
CA ILE A 141 42.13 -23.21 -40.71
C ILE A 141 41.59 -22.62 -42.02
N GLY A 142 40.98 -21.43 -41.99
CA GLY A 142 40.51 -20.73 -43.19
C GLY A 142 39.13 -21.20 -43.68
N ASP A 143 38.87 -21.03 -44.98
CA ASP A 143 37.59 -21.40 -45.61
C ASP A 143 37.51 -22.93 -45.82
N PRO A 144 36.60 -23.64 -45.12
CA PRO A 144 36.49 -25.09 -45.22
C PRO A 144 36.00 -25.58 -46.59
N ASP A 145 35.39 -24.71 -47.39
CA ASP A 145 34.87 -25.05 -48.73
C ASP A 145 35.84 -24.69 -49.87
N THR A 146 37.10 -24.35 -49.54
CA THR A 146 38.14 -24.03 -50.54
C THR A 146 38.34 -25.19 -51.52
N ASP A 147 38.12 -24.93 -52.81
CA ASP A 147 38.45 -25.89 -53.87
C ASP A 147 39.97 -25.87 -54.13
N PHE A 148 40.68 -26.68 -53.36
CA PHE A 148 42.14 -26.82 -53.48
C PHE A 148 42.56 -27.39 -54.85
N VAL A 149 41.70 -28.17 -55.53
CA VAL A 149 42.00 -28.72 -56.84
C VAL A 149 41.96 -27.62 -57.89
N ALA A 150 40.94 -26.75 -57.85
CA ALA A 150 40.88 -25.56 -58.70
C ALA A 150 42.06 -24.62 -58.44
N ALA A 151 42.38 -24.34 -57.16
CA ALA A 151 43.51 -23.49 -56.80
C ALA A 151 44.85 -24.06 -57.32
N TYR A 152 45.06 -25.37 -57.15
CA TYR A 152 46.24 -26.06 -57.68
C TYR A 152 46.32 -26.00 -59.21
N ASN A 153 45.19 -26.24 -59.90
CA ASN A 153 45.14 -26.20 -61.34
C ASN A 153 45.37 -24.79 -61.91
N ALA A 154 44.96 -23.74 -61.18
CA ALA A 154 45.23 -22.35 -61.56
C ALA A 154 46.71 -21.97 -61.36
N GLY A 155 47.38 -22.50 -60.32
CA GLY A 155 48.78 -22.19 -60.04
C GLY A 155 49.81 -22.85 -60.96
N LYS A 156 49.40 -23.86 -61.74
CA LYS A 156 50.27 -24.56 -62.71
C LYS A 156 50.04 -24.16 -64.17
N ALA A 157 49.06 -23.28 -64.42
CA ALA A 157 48.80 -22.67 -65.71
C ALA A 157 49.71 -21.45 -65.90
#